data_AF-A0A8H5GBG5-F1
#
_entry.id   AF-A0A8H5GBG5-F1
#
_cell.length_a   1.000
_cell.length_b   1.000
_cell.length_c   1.000
_cell.angle_alpha   90.00
_cell.angle_beta   90.00
_cell.angle_gamma   90.00
#
_symmetry.space_group_name_H-M   'P 1'
#
loop_
_entity.id
_entity.type
_entity.pdbx_description
1 polymer ?
#
loop_
_entity_poly.entity_id
_entity_poly.type
_entity_poly.pdbx_seq_one_letter_code
_entity_poly.pdbx_strand_id
1 'polypeptide(L)'
;MILLTVISEFTQSGSAIPGLVYTLVYWDVIPVLLKGRNWKHLSTIPLSSFFSSLSYLSYMGRLFNIVLSSVAVVSITIAQGTPDFVWNSIEPSTKFSWVDCYSDNLQCARFKVPLNYSEPDNGKTAAIAVLKWAAQVPASEHGGAIFVNPGGPGLSGVEAVQSGGETYQSIFGIQFDLIGFDPRGVNLSTPTIADSIFESD
;
A
#
# COMPACT_ATOMS: atom_id res chain seq x y z
N MET A 1 8.97 11.23 -15.27
CA MET A 1 8.46 9.89 -14.93
C MET A 1 9.58 9.16 -14.22
N ILE A 2 9.43 8.93 -12.92
CA ILE A 2 10.39 8.19 -12.10
C ILE A 2 9.78 6.81 -11.86
N LEU A 3 10.44 5.76 -12.36
CA LEU A 3 10.08 4.38 -12.06
C LEU A 3 10.98 3.91 -10.92
N LEU A 4 10.40 3.59 -9.76
CA LEU A 4 11.14 3.06 -8.63
C LEU A 4 10.78 1.58 -8.46
N THR A 5 11.80 0.74 -8.56
CA THR A 5 11.73 -0.64 -8.11
C THR A 5 12.15 -0.64 -6.64
N VAL A 6 11.21 -0.95 -5.74
CA VAL A 6 11.61 -1.33 -4.37
C VAL A 6 12.12 -2.75 -4.48
N ILE A 7 13.44 -2.93 -4.46
CA ILE A 7 14.05 -4.27 -4.44
C ILE A 7 13.90 -4.79 -3.00
N SER A 8 12.83 -5.52 -2.71
CA SER A 8 12.79 -6.35 -1.51
C SER A 8 13.64 -7.60 -1.75
N GLU A 9 14.83 -7.69 -1.17
CA GLU A 9 15.59 -8.94 -1.15
C GLU A 9 14.84 -9.97 -0.29
N PHE A 10 14.26 -10.98 -0.95
CA PHE A 10 13.54 -12.07 -0.29
C PHE A 10 14.57 -13.07 0.25
N THR A 11 15.01 -12.91 1.50
CA THR A 11 15.69 -14.00 2.19
C THR A 11 14.65 -15.03 2.60
N GLN A 12 14.69 -16.19 1.95
CA GLN A 12 13.75 -17.28 2.12
C GLN A 12 13.98 -17.96 3.48
N SER A 13 13.41 -17.40 4.54
CA SER A 13 13.34 -18.00 5.87
C SER A 13 11.88 -18.02 6.29
N GLY A 14 11.25 -19.18 6.16
CA GLY A 14 9.83 -19.40 6.41
C GLY A 14 9.45 -19.12 7.86
N SER A 15 8.85 -17.96 8.11
CA SER A 15 8.15 -17.63 9.36
C SER A 15 7.16 -16.50 9.09
N ALA A 16 5.88 -16.84 9.01
CA ALA A 16 4.79 -15.91 8.79
C ALA A 16 4.54 -15.04 10.04
N ILE A 17 4.95 -13.77 10.01
CA ILE A 17 4.37 -12.68 10.83
C ILE A 17 4.46 -11.37 10.02
N PRO A 18 3.37 -10.59 9.83
CA PRO A 18 3.39 -9.33 9.06
C PRO A 18 4.19 -8.18 9.69
N GLY A 19 4.88 -8.41 10.81
CA GLY A 19 5.55 -7.36 11.61
C GLY A 19 7.03 -7.11 11.26
N LEU A 20 7.66 -7.92 10.41
CA LEU A 20 9.11 -7.82 10.14
C LEU A 20 9.46 -6.78 9.06
N VAL A 21 8.52 -6.44 8.16
CA VAL A 21 8.76 -5.48 7.07
C VAL A 21 8.93 -4.04 7.59
N TYR A 22 8.22 -3.67 8.67
CA TYR A 22 8.37 -2.35 9.30
C TYR A 22 9.70 -2.16 10.03
N THR A 23 10.30 -3.24 10.53
CA THR A 23 11.53 -3.15 11.33
C THR A 23 12.72 -2.80 10.45
N LEU A 24 12.83 -3.36 9.24
CA LEU A 24 13.98 -3.12 8.36
C LEU A 24 14.01 -1.70 7.77
N VAL A 25 12.84 -1.14 7.41
CA VAL A 25 12.76 0.27 7.00
C VAL A 25 13.26 1.19 8.12
N TYR A 26 12.97 0.87 9.38
CA TYR A 26 13.39 1.66 10.54
C TYR A 26 14.91 1.63 10.79
N TRP A 27 15.61 0.56 10.42
CA TRP A 27 17.07 0.46 10.61
C TRP A 27 17.88 1.18 9.51
N ASP A 28 17.33 1.34 8.32
CA ASP A 28 18.01 2.04 7.20
C ASP A 28 17.89 3.57 7.24
N VAL A 29 16.96 4.13 8.05
CA VAL A 29 16.84 5.60 8.22
C VAL A 29 17.76 6.16 9.33
N ILE A 30 18.20 5.30 10.25
CA ILE A 30 19.04 5.72 11.39
C ILE A 30 20.40 6.32 10.95
N PRO A 31 21.08 5.86 9.89
CA PRO A 31 22.33 6.46 9.45
C PRO A 31 22.18 7.84 8.79
N VAL A 32 20.99 8.16 8.23
CA VAL A 32 20.76 9.43 7.51
C VAL A 32 20.46 10.58 8.48
N LEU A 33 19.91 10.30 9.66
CA LEU A 33 19.62 11.32 10.69
C LEU A 33 20.74 11.52 11.74
N LEU A 34 21.86 10.82 11.63
CA LEU A 34 22.94 10.86 12.64
C LEU A 34 24.30 11.34 12.11
N LYS A 35 24.32 12.08 10.99
CA LYS A 35 25.55 12.75 10.54
C LYS A 35 25.80 14.02 11.38
N GLY A 36 26.48 13.87 12.51
CA GLY A 36 27.06 15.01 13.24
C GLY A 36 27.13 14.92 14.77
N ARG A 37 26.65 13.85 15.42
CA ARG A 37 26.72 13.76 16.89
C ARG A 37 28.01 13.07 17.35
N ASN A 38 28.70 13.65 18.33
CA ASN A 38 29.99 13.18 18.85
C ASN A 38 29.75 12.08 19.92
N TRP A 39 30.10 10.84 19.61
CA TRP A 39 29.79 9.63 20.41
C TRP A 39 30.86 9.33 21.47
N LYS A 40 31.04 10.19 22.47
CA LYS A 40 31.96 9.91 23.59
C LYS A 40 31.31 9.57 24.93
N HIS A 41 29.99 9.48 25.00
CA HIS A 41 29.31 8.98 26.21
C HIS A 41 28.04 8.20 25.85
N LEU A 42 28.18 6.89 25.65
CA LEU A 42 27.06 5.97 25.87
C LEU A 42 27.45 5.07 27.04
N SER A 43 26.90 5.37 28.21
CA SER A 43 26.76 4.42 29.30
C SER A 43 25.72 3.38 28.90
N THR A 44 26.07 2.11 29.10
CA THR A 44 25.19 0.95 28.94
C THR A 44 24.02 1.05 29.92
N ILE A 45 22.78 0.95 29.42
CA ILE A 45 21.58 0.87 30.27
C ILE A 45 21.26 -0.63 30.47
N PRO A 46 21.24 -1.15 31.71
CA PRO A 46 20.96 -2.55 31.97
C PRO A 46 19.45 -2.86 31.85
N LEU A 47 19.16 -4.04 31.31
CA LEU A 47 17.83 -4.57 30.98
C LEU A 47 17.01 -5.06 32.21
N SER A 48 17.17 -4.44 33.38
CA SER A 48 16.54 -4.88 34.63
C SER A 48 15.47 -3.93 35.19
N SER A 49 14.98 -2.98 34.39
CA SER A 49 13.96 -2.01 34.85
C SER A 49 12.53 -2.36 34.44
N PHE A 50 12.29 -3.56 33.89
CA PHE A 50 10.94 -4.06 33.67
C PHE A 50 10.55 -4.98 34.83
N PHE A 51 9.38 -4.72 35.42
CA PHE A 51 8.72 -5.41 36.53
C PHE A 51 9.12 -4.97 37.95
N SER A 52 8.38 -3.97 38.46
CA SER A 52 7.76 -4.06 39.80
C SER A 52 6.91 -2.83 40.10
N SER A 53 5.58 -2.95 39.96
CA SER A 53 4.67 -2.44 40.99
C SER A 53 3.29 -3.06 40.84
N LEU A 54 2.80 -3.71 41.91
CA LEU A 54 1.42 -4.19 42.03
C LEU A 54 0.37 -3.05 42.07
N SER A 55 0.80 -1.81 41.81
CA SER A 55 -0.03 -0.61 41.80
C SER A 55 -0.83 -0.44 40.51
N TYR A 56 -0.43 -1.08 39.40
CA TYR A 56 -1.09 -0.93 38.10
C TYR A 56 -2.43 -1.68 38.02
N LEU A 57 -2.54 -2.84 38.69
CA LEU A 57 -3.75 -3.67 38.70
C LEU A 57 -4.85 -3.11 39.62
N SER A 58 -4.49 -2.22 40.57
CA SER A 58 -5.47 -1.54 41.43
C SER A 58 -6.09 -0.29 40.75
N TYR A 59 -5.44 0.23 39.70
CA TYR A 59 -5.95 1.36 38.91
C TYR A 59 -6.97 0.91 37.86
N MET A 60 -6.79 -0.28 37.27
CA MET A 60 -7.73 -0.84 36.29
C MET A 60 -9.03 -1.40 36.90
N GLY A 61 -9.06 -1.69 38.21
CA GLY A 61 -10.27 -2.15 38.90
C GLY A 61 -11.25 -1.05 39.32
N ARG A 62 -10.81 0.22 39.38
CA ARG A 62 -11.66 1.36 39.81
C ARG A 62 -12.41 2.06 38.68
N LEU A 63 -12.09 1.76 37.42
CA LEU A 63 -12.81 2.29 36.26
C LEU A 63 -14.01 1.41 35.84
N PHE A 64 -14.17 0.22 36.41
CA PHE A 64 -15.23 -0.72 36.02
C PHE A 64 -16.61 -0.44 36.68
N ASN A 65 -16.72 0.56 37.57
CA ASN A 65 -17.98 0.88 38.28
C ASN A 65 -18.57 2.26 37.96
N ILE A 66 -18.18 2.93 36.87
CA ILE A 66 -18.78 4.19 36.41
C ILE A 66 -19.41 4.00 35.01
N VAL A 67 -20.20 2.94 34.83
CA VAL A 67 -21.00 2.73 33.60
C VAL A 67 -22.43 2.38 33.99
N LEU A 68 -23.10 3.28 34.73
CA LEU A 68 -24.53 3.15 35.00
C LEU A 68 -25.14 4.54 35.23
N SER A 69 -25.23 5.36 34.18
CA SER A 69 -26.28 6.38 33.97
C SER A 69 -25.91 7.33 32.83
N SER A 70 -26.02 6.85 31.59
CA SER A 70 -26.28 7.70 30.43
C SER A 70 -26.53 6.82 29.20
N VAL A 71 -27.75 6.29 29.08
CA VAL A 71 -28.22 5.79 27.78
C VAL A 71 -28.48 7.02 26.92
N ALA A 72 -27.43 7.52 26.26
CA ALA A 72 -27.61 8.42 25.14
C ALA A 72 -28.22 7.60 24.00
N VAL A 73 -29.32 8.07 23.43
CA VAL A 73 -29.91 7.49 22.23
C VAL A 73 -28.93 7.77 21.09
N VAL A 74 -28.04 6.81 20.81
CA VAL A 74 -27.16 6.86 19.66
C VAL A 74 -28.04 6.68 18.44
N SER A 75 -28.25 7.75 17.68
CA SER A 75 -28.85 7.66 16.35
C SER A 75 -27.87 6.88 15.49
N ILE A 76 -28.24 5.66 15.12
CA ILE A 76 -27.47 4.85 14.17
C ILE A 76 -27.66 5.50 12.80
N THR A 77 -26.76 6.41 12.46
CA THR A 77 -26.61 6.83 11.06
C THR A 77 -26.06 5.61 10.33
N ILE A 78 -26.90 4.95 9.54
CA ILE A 78 -26.44 3.91 8.62
C ILE A 78 -25.54 4.63 7.62
N ALA A 79 -24.22 4.50 7.78
CA ALA A 79 -23.28 4.83 6.73
C ALA A 79 -23.65 3.91 5.56
N GLN A 80 -24.21 4.48 4.48
CA GLN A 80 -24.38 3.75 3.25
C GLN A 80 -22.97 3.37 2.80
N GLY A 81 -22.65 2.07 2.89
CA GLY A 81 -21.40 1.55 2.35
C GLY A 81 -21.26 2.02 0.91
N THR A 82 -20.10 2.55 0.57
CA THR A 82 -19.74 2.86 -0.82
C THR A 82 -20.13 1.66 -1.68
N PRO A 83 -20.86 1.84 -2.80
CA PRO A 83 -21.22 0.72 -3.66
C PRO A 83 -19.97 -0.10 -3.95
N ASP A 84 -20.03 -1.40 -3.65
CA ASP A 84 -18.89 -2.31 -3.79
C ASP A 84 -18.29 -2.14 -5.20
N PHE A 85 -17.08 -1.56 -5.25
CA PHE A 85 -16.43 -1.31 -6.52
C PHE A 85 -16.09 -2.64 -7.20
N VAL A 86 -16.56 -2.81 -8.44
CA VAL A 86 -16.36 -4.05 -9.22
C VAL A 86 -15.21 -3.85 -10.21
N TRP A 87 -14.03 -4.36 -9.90
CA TRP A 87 -12.83 -4.21 -10.74
C TRP A 87 -13.05 -4.58 -12.23
N ASN A 88 -13.78 -5.67 -12.46
CA ASN A 88 -14.03 -6.21 -13.79
C ASN A 88 -14.97 -5.36 -14.66
N SER A 89 -15.64 -4.35 -14.09
CA SER A 89 -16.51 -3.45 -14.86
C SER A 89 -15.74 -2.35 -15.60
N ILE A 90 -14.43 -2.18 -15.33
CA ILE A 90 -13.61 -1.22 -16.05
C ILE A 90 -13.27 -1.78 -17.43
N GLU A 91 -13.62 -1.04 -18.50
CA GLU A 91 -13.27 -1.40 -19.87
C GLU A 91 -11.78 -1.08 -20.16
N PRO A 92 -10.98 -2.03 -20.67
CA PRO A 92 -9.59 -1.78 -21.03
C PRO A 92 -9.43 -0.85 -22.24
N SER A 93 -8.61 0.20 -22.09
CA SER A 93 -8.38 1.21 -23.13
C SER A 93 -6.89 1.49 -23.34
N THR A 94 -6.52 1.99 -24.53
CA THR A 94 -5.16 2.46 -24.85
C THR A 94 -4.87 3.87 -24.30
N LYS A 95 -5.87 4.49 -23.66
CA LYS A 95 -5.75 5.72 -22.89
C LYS A 95 -6.25 5.48 -21.47
N PHE A 96 -5.69 6.18 -20.50
CA PHE A 96 -6.18 6.10 -19.13
C PHE A 96 -7.59 6.71 -19.02
N SER A 97 -8.58 5.85 -18.79
CA SER A 97 -9.93 6.23 -18.38
C SER A 97 -10.06 5.95 -16.89
N TRP A 98 -9.74 6.95 -16.08
CA TRP A 98 -9.77 6.85 -14.61
C TRP A 98 -11.20 6.78 -14.11
N VAL A 99 -11.48 5.85 -13.21
CA VAL A 99 -12.73 5.78 -12.43
C VAL A 99 -12.38 5.80 -10.95
N ASP A 100 -13.21 6.43 -10.13
CA ASP A 100 -13.02 6.39 -8.69
C ASP A 100 -13.27 4.96 -8.17
N CYS A 101 -12.42 4.50 -7.26
CA CYS A 101 -12.46 3.12 -6.78
C CYS A 101 -12.04 3.02 -5.31
N TYR A 102 -12.62 2.07 -4.58
CA TYR A 102 -12.35 1.74 -3.16
C TYR A 102 -12.60 2.86 -2.13
N SER A 103 -11.93 4.00 -2.24
CA SER A 103 -12.03 5.13 -1.31
C SER A 103 -11.81 6.45 -2.03
N ASP A 104 -12.05 7.55 -1.31
CA ASP A 104 -11.68 8.88 -1.77
C ASP A 104 -10.17 8.92 -2.11
N ASN A 105 -9.81 9.67 -3.15
CA ASN A 105 -8.45 9.87 -3.66
C ASN A 105 -7.82 8.69 -4.44
N LEU A 106 -8.53 7.57 -4.55
CA LEU A 106 -8.09 6.43 -5.35
C LEU A 106 -8.83 6.39 -6.68
N GLN A 107 -8.05 6.22 -7.75
CA GLN A 107 -8.58 6.07 -9.10
C GLN A 107 -7.99 4.84 -9.77
N CYS A 108 -8.84 4.05 -10.42
CA CYS A 108 -8.46 2.82 -11.08
C CYS A 108 -8.64 2.94 -12.59
N ALA A 109 -7.83 2.20 -13.35
CA ALA A 109 -7.93 2.12 -14.79
C ALA A 109 -7.41 0.75 -15.28
N ARG A 110 -7.86 0.33 -16.46
CA ARG A 110 -7.32 -0.84 -17.16
C ARG A 110 -6.68 -0.40 -18.48
N PHE A 111 -5.37 -0.55 -18.57
CA PHE A 111 -4.58 -0.09 -19.70
C PHE A 111 -4.27 -1.24 -20.68
N LYS A 112 -4.65 -1.07 -21.94
CA LYS A 112 -4.51 -2.11 -22.97
C LYS A 112 -3.12 -2.04 -23.61
N VAL A 113 -2.41 -3.17 -23.60
CA VAL A 113 -1.09 -3.33 -24.24
C VAL A 113 -1.05 -4.57 -25.13
N PRO A 114 -0.25 -4.60 -26.20
CA PRO A 114 -0.09 -5.80 -27.00
C PRO A 114 0.65 -6.89 -26.20
N LEU A 115 0.29 -8.16 -26.43
CA LEU A 115 1.06 -9.30 -25.93
C LEU A 115 2.37 -9.44 -26.70
N ASN A 116 2.31 -9.29 -28.02
CA ASN A 116 3.47 -9.29 -28.91
C ASN A 116 3.71 -7.88 -29.47
N TYR A 117 4.77 -7.22 -29.02
CA TYR A 117 5.11 -5.87 -29.51
C TYR A 117 5.62 -5.84 -30.96
N SER A 118 5.98 -7.00 -31.54
CA SER A 118 6.29 -7.10 -32.98
C SER A 118 5.04 -7.08 -33.86
N GLU A 119 3.85 -7.31 -33.27
CA GLU A 119 2.55 -7.30 -33.94
C GLU A 119 1.53 -6.45 -33.13
N PRO A 120 1.77 -5.13 -32.99
CA PRO A 120 1.05 -4.30 -32.02
C PRO A 120 -0.43 -4.08 -32.36
N ASP A 121 -0.78 -4.03 -33.65
CA ASP A 121 -2.12 -3.61 -34.10
C ASP A 121 -3.08 -4.80 -34.33
N ASN A 122 -2.55 -5.99 -34.64
CA ASN A 122 -3.33 -7.16 -35.04
C ASN A 122 -3.17 -8.36 -34.08
N GLY A 123 -2.43 -8.17 -32.99
CA GLY A 123 -2.15 -9.21 -32.00
C GLY A 123 -3.15 -9.26 -30.83
N LYS A 124 -3.06 -10.32 -30.03
CA LYS A 124 -3.75 -10.42 -28.74
C LYS A 124 -3.25 -9.32 -27.78
N THR A 125 -4.12 -8.87 -26.88
CA THR A 125 -3.80 -7.80 -25.91
C THR A 125 -3.89 -8.29 -24.47
N ALA A 126 -3.10 -7.69 -23.58
CA ALA A 126 -3.30 -7.74 -22.14
C ALA A 126 -3.96 -6.45 -21.65
N ALA A 127 -4.78 -6.56 -20.60
CA ALA A 127 -5.29 -5.43 -19.83
C ALA A 127 -4.50 -5.33 -18.53
N ILE A 128 -3.69 -4.28 -18.42
CA ILE A 128 -2.88 -3.95 -17.25
C ILE A 128 -3.74 -3.24 -16.22
N ALA A 129 -3.82 -3.79 -15.03
CA ALA A 129 -4.46 -3.16 -13.89
C ALA A 129 -3.60 -2.02 -13.36
N VAL A 130 -4.20 -0.85 -13.17
CA VAL A 130 -3.51 0.35 -12.67
C VAL A 130 -4.37 1.03 -11.62
N LEU A 131 -3.74 1.39 -10.51
CA LEU A 131 -4.31 2.21 -9.45
C LEU A 131 -3.46 3.46 -9.26
N LYS A 132 -4.13 4.59 -9.10
CA LYS A 132 -3.57 5.89 -8.81
C LYS A 132 -4.04 6.36 -7.46
N TRP A 133 -3.10 6.62 -6.57
CA TRP A 133 -3.30 7.48 -5.42
C TRP A 133 -3.09 8.92 -5.85
N ALA A 134 -4.17 9.69 -5.94
CA ALA A 134 -4.13 11.04 -6.48
C ALA A 134 -3.41 12.00 -5.52
N ALA A 135 -2.57 12.87 -6.09
CA ALA A 135 -1.94 13.96 -5.38
C ALA A 135 -3.01 14.86 -4.71
N GLN A 136 -2.74 15.26 -3.47
CA GLN A 136 -3.68 16.04 -2.64
C GLN A 136 -3.28 17.52 -2.60
N VAL A 137 -3.01 18.09 -3.77
CA VAL A 137 -2.56 19.47 -3.93
C VAL A 137 -3.26 20.13 -5.12
N PRO A 138 -3.34 21.49 -5.16
CA PRO A 138 -3.81 22.19 -6.35
C PRO A 138 -2.96 21.86 -7.59
N ALA A 139 -3.56 21.95 -8.78
CA ALA A 139 -2.87 21.63 -10.04
C ALA A 139 -1.57 22.43 -10.26
N SER A 140 -1.45 23.63 -9.70
CA SER A 140 -0.22 24.46 -9.77
C SER A 140 0.97 23.87 -9.00
N GLU A 141 0.71 22.97 -8.05
CA GLU A 141 1.71 22.35 -7.19
C GLU A 141 1.94 20.87 -7.53
N HIS A 142 1.22 20.33 -8.53
CA HIS A 142 1.33 18.93 -8.93
C HIS A 142 2.74 18.59 -9.43
N GLY A 143 3.36 17.60 -8.78
CA GLY A 143 4.73 17.17 -9.04
C GLY A 143 4.86 16.12 -10.16
N GLY A 144 3.74 15.64 -10.71
CA GLY A 144 3.73 14.53 -11.68
C GLY A 144 3.49 13.17 -11.03
N ALA A 145 3.86 12.10 -11.75
CA ALA A 145 3.59 10.71 -11.35
C ALA A 145 4.85 9.92 -11.01
N ILE A 146 4.74 9.11 -9.95
CA ILE A 146 5.74 8.14 -9.49
C ILE A 146 5.17 6.74 -9.66
N PHE A 147 5.86 5.88 -10.40
CA PHE A 147 5.45 4.50 -10.61
C PHE A 147 6.10 3.59 -9.57
N VAL A 148 5.27 2.81 -8.89
CA VAL A 148 5.65 1.89 -7.82
C VAL A 148 5.58 0.46 -8.35
N ASN A 149 6.72 -0.23 -8.25
CA ASN A 149 6.79 -1.68 -8.44
C ASN A 149 7.40 -2.32 -7.16
N PRO A 150 6.63 -3.12 -6.41
CA PRO A 150 7.08 -3.69 -5.13
C PRO A 150 8.16 -4.76 -5.26
N GLY A 151 8.54 -5.18 -6.47
CA GLY A 151 9.50 -6.26 -6.70
C GLY A 151 8.83 -7.62 -6.86
N GLY A 152 9.45 -8.71 -6.39
CA GLY A 152 8.91 -10.07 -6.57
C GLY A 152 9.69 -10.86 -7.60
N PRO A 153 9.16 -11.27 -8.75
CA PRO A 153 7.94 -10.89 -9.47
C PRO A 153 6.65 -11.53 -8.92
N GLY A 154 5.51 -11.15 -9.48
CA GLY A 154 4.19 -11.69 -9.11
C GLY A 154 3.48 -10.94 -7.98
N LEU A 155 4.14 -9.96 -7.36
CA LEU A 155 3.51 -9.05 -6.40
C LEU A 155 2.67 -7.98 -7.12
N SER A 156 1.55 -7.61 -6.51
CA SER A 156 0.64 -6.60 -7.05
C SER A 156 1.14 -5.19 -6.74
N GLY A 157 1.35 -4.39 -7.79
CA GLY A 157 1.61 -2.96 -7.64
C GLY A 157 0.36 -2.19 -7.23
N VAL A 158 -0.82 -2.65 -7.66
CA VAL A 158 -2.11 -2.09 -7.23
C VAL A 158 -2.27 -2.20 -5.72
N GLU A 159 -2.10 -3.39 -5.15
CA GLU A 159 -2.20 -3.64 -3.71
C GLU A 159 -1.13 -2.87 -2.93
N ALA A 160 0.09 -2.80 -3.46
CA ALA A 160 1.18 -2.04 -2.84
C ALA A 160 0.82 -0.56 -2.67
N VAL A 161 0.29 0.10 -3.71
CA VAL A 161 -0.10 1.52 -3.61
C VAL A 161 -1.40 1.70 -2.82
N GLN A 162 -2.37 0.79 -2.96
CA GLN A 162 -3.62 0.85 -2.21
C GLN A 162 -3.39 0.79 -0.69
N SER A 163 -2.51 -0.10 -0.23
CA SER A 163 -2.21 -0.29 1.19
C SER A 163 -1.09 0.61 1.71
N GLY A 164 -0.13 0.96 0.86
CA GLY A 164 1.08 1.71 1.23
C GLY A 164 1.08 3.18 0.86
N GLY A 165 0.00 3.71 0.29
CA GLY A 165 -0.04 5.07 -0.28
C GLY A 165 0.41 6.18 0.68
N GLU A 166 -0.09 6.19 1.92
CA GLU A 166 0.36 7.16 2.94
C GLU A 166 1.85 7.04 3.25
N THR A 167 2.37 5.81 3.30
CA THR A 167 3.81 5.56 3.53
C THR A 167 4.62 6.13 2.36
N TYR A 168 4.21 5.86 1.12
CA TYR A 168 4.86 6.42 -0.06
C TYR A 168 4.77 7.94 -0.12
N GLN A 169 3.63 8.54 0.24
CA GLN A 169 3.48 9.99 0.33
C GLN A 169 4.39 10.61 1.39
N SER A 170 4.64 9.93 2.50
CA SER A 170 5.60 10.43 3.51
C SER A 170 7.05 10.45 3.01
N ILE A 171 7.38 9.61 2.02
CA ILE A 171 8.72 9.52 1.42
C ILE A 171 8.86 10.51 0.26
N PHE A 172 7.87 10.57 -0.63
CA PHE A 172 7.96 11.33 -1.89
C PHE A 172 7.28 12.69 -1.84
N GLY A 173 6.31 12.86 -0.94
CA GLY A 173 5.48 14.06 -0.83
C GLY A 173 4.07 13.85 -1.40
N ILE A 174 3.12 14.63 -0.88
CA ILE A 174 1.70 14.60 -1.25
C ILE A 174 1.41 15.21 -2.62
N GLN A 175 2.40 15.88 -3.23
CA GLN A 175 2.28 16.54 -4.52
C GLN A 175 2.37 15.59 -5.72
N PHE A 176 2.74 14.32 -5.51
CA PHE A 176 2.88 13.34 -6.57
C PHE A 176 1.70 12.38 -6.62
N ASP A 177 1.27 12.02 -7.83
CA ASP A 177 0.43 10.85 -8.04
C ASP A 177 1.28 9.60 -7.84
N LEU A 178 0.82 8.66 -7.00
CA LEU A 178 1.46 7.37 -6.85
C LEU A 178 0.72 6.36 -7.72
N ILE A 179 1.44 5.73 -8.65
CA ILE A 179 0.86 4.82 -9.63
C ILE A 179 1.37 3.41 -9.38
N GLY A 180 0.48 2.53 -8.93
CA GLY A 180 0.71 1.11 -8.81
C GLY A 180 0.13 0.39 -10.01
N PHE A 181 0.85 -0.59 -10.56
CA PHE A 181 0.32 -1.41 -11.65
C PHE A 181 0.69 -2.88 -11.45
N ASP A 182 -0.20 -3.77 -11.87
CA ASP A 182 0.08 -5.19 -11.88
C ASP A 182 0.70 -5.55 -13.23
N PRO A 183 1.92 -6.11 -13.28
CA PRO A 183 2.51 -6.56 -14.53
C PRO A 183 1.64 -7.59 -15.27
N ARG A 184 1.94 -7.83 -16.56
CA ARG A 184 1.23 -8.86 -17.34
C ARG A 184 1.25 -10.21 -16.61
N GLY A 185 0.09 -10.87 -16.54
CA GLY A 185 -0.02 -12.19 -15.90
C GLY A 185 -0.14 -12.16 -14.38
N VAL A 186 -0.13 -10.98 -13.76
CA VAL A 186 -0.12 -10.81 -12.30
C VAL A 186 -1.47 -10.28 -11.82
N ASN A 187 -2.03 -10.95 -10.81
CA ASN A 187 -3.18 -10.51 -10.00
C ASN A 187 -4.34 -9.92 -10.84
N LEU A 188 -4.59 -8.61 -10.79
CA LEU A 188 -5.75 -8.00 -11.44
C LEU A 188 -5.56 -7.74 -12.95
N SER A 189 -4.36 -7.98 -13.48
CA SER A 189 -4.06 -7.90 -14.91
C SER A 189 -4.46 -9.17 -15.64
N THR A 190 -5.12 -9.02 -16.78
CA THR A 190 -5.64 -10.14 -17.58
C THR A 190 -4.97 -10.23 -18.95
N PRO A 191 -4.71 -11.44 -19.49
CA PRO A 191 -4.92 -12.74 -18.85
C PRO A 191 -3.96 -12.95 -17.68
N THR A 192 -4.39 -13.72 -16.67
CA THR A 192 -3.52 -14.13 -15.57
C THR A 192 -2.70 -15.35 -15.99
N ILE A 193 -1.56 -15.59 -15.33
CA ILE A 193 -0.78 -16.83 -15.57
C ILE A 193 -1.61 -18.08 -15.21
N ALA A 194 -2.49 -17.97 -14.21
CA ALA A 194 -3.37 -19.08 -13.82
C ALA A 194 -4.36 -19.45 -14.94
N ASP A 195 -4.93 -18.47 -15.64
CA ASP A 195 -5.88 -18.72 -16.75
C ASP A 195 -5.22 -19.53 -17.88
N SER A 196 -3.92 -19.31 -18.14
CA SER A 196 -3.20 -19.99 -19.21
C SER A 196 -2.94 -21.48 -18.97
N ILE A 197 -3.10 -21.97 -17.75
CA ILE A 197 -2.87 -23.38 -17.39
C ILE A 197 -4.14 -24.23 -17.63
N PHE A 198 -5.33 -23.63 -17.57
CA PHE A 198 -6.59 -24.37 -17.68
C PHE A 198 -7.18 -24.37 -19.10
N GLU A 199 -6.61 -23.61 -20.02
CA GLU A 199 -7.10 -23.50 -21.40
C GLU A 199 -6.33 -24.41 -22.39
N SER A 200 -5.49 -25.31 -21.87
CA SER A 200 -4.69 -26.26 -22.65
C SER A 200 -5.16 -27.72 -22.61
N ASP A 201 -6.32 -28.02 -22.02
CA ASP A 201 -6.99 -29.34 -22.03
C ASP A 201 -8.17 -29.38 -23.01
#